data_AF-A0A3N5EFC7-F1
#
_entry.id   AF-A0A3N5EFC7-F1
#
_cell.length_a   1.000
_cell.length_b   1.000
_cell.length_c   1.000
_cell.angle_alpha   90.00
_cell.angle_beta   90.00
_cell.angle_gamma   90.00
#
_symmetry.space_group_name_H-M   'P 1'
#
loop_
_entity.id
_entity.type
_entity.pdbx_description
1 polymer ?
#
loop_
_entity_poly.entity_id
_entity_poly.type
_entity_poly.pdbx_seq_one_letter_code
_entity_poly.pdbx_strand_id
1 'polypeptide(L)'
;MQNEINDTKQDYFKRINNVISFVEKNLDKDLHLDDLSKKAFFSLFHFHRIFSAIVGETLNSLIIRKRIERIASIIAVGTNETFVDLAYKYGFSSASSFSRAFKKFYGISPTDFKEKKKKNNISKIGKGSISYEQYICSIDNILNWLNMNAQIEVKELPEIKLAGIMHIGKPDKIGYTYERLFKWAYSKGIANFHDFKAVTIYHDNPRITETSKVRQSACIKINGEFSTDYDIVKLVIQKGKFAVGHFEITPIQFQKAWESMCVWVIENGHIFRDGDYFEIYHNDYRTHPEQKFIVDICIPIETGKGKNIHSDKTEKSLNDYKKDYKRQIEIGNIPKAYKGLMGFMKNLRTYFVNNYLVDYVIGSIYSGDMTITYFPFTPKTLKEQKLKIAIVFNHQKIRFEIWLAGQNKQIQKKYWEIFKDSDWKNYHIPLTIDEGFSIADNILVENPNFDDLEVLTEQIETKTMEFIKEIMQALE
;
A
#
# COMPACT_ATOMS: atom_id res chain seq x y z
N MET A 1 14.22 -10.37 -14.39
CA MET A 1 14.78 -9.85 -13.13
C MET A 1 14.25 -8.47 -12.77
N GLN A 2 14.61 -7.36 -13.45
CA GLN A 2 14.05 -6.03 -13.13
C GLN A 2 12.51 -5.98 -13.25
N ASN A 3 11.95 -6.61 -14.30
CA ASN A 3 10.49 -6.67 -14.51
C ASN A 3 9.78 -7.52 -13.44
N GLU A 4 10.32 -8.69 -13.08
CA GLU A 4 9.73 -9.59 -12.04
C GLU A 4 9.73 -8.94 -10.64
N ILE A 5 10.77 -8.16 -10.33
CA ILE A 5 10.86 -7.37 -9.11
C ILE A 5 9.78 -6.28 -9.11
N ASN A 6 9.53 -5.63 -10.25
CA ASN A 6 8.53 -4.58 -10.37
C ASN A 6 7.09 -5.13 -10.27
N ASP A 7 6.84 -6.32 -10.82
CA ASP A 7 5.54 -6.99 -10.76
C ASP A 7 5.17 -7.41 -9.33
N THR A 8 6.14 -7.93 -8.58
CA THR A 8 5.97 -8.32 -7.18
C THR A 8 5.61 -7.09 -6.33
N LYS A 9 6.34 -5.98 -6.50
CA LYS A 9 6.06 -4.71 -5.79
C LYS A 9 4.67 -4.16 -6.10
N GLN A 10 4.28 -4.16 -7.37
CA GLN A 10 2.95 -3.69 -7.79
C GLN A 10 1.82 -4.56 -7.21
N ASP A 11 2.01 -5.87 -7.12
CA ASP A 11 1.04 -6.78 -6.52
C ASP A 11 0.84 -6.50 -5.02
N TYR A 12 1.92 -6.36 -4.25
CA TYR A 12 1.85 -5.98 -2.83
C TYR A 12 1.16 -4.62 -2.63
N PHE A 13 1.50 -3.61 -3.43
CA PHE A 13 0.85 -2.30 -3.40
C PHE A 13 -0.66 -2.39 -3.69
N LYS A 14 -1.05 -3.14 -4.73
CA LYS A 14 -2.46 -3.35 -5.09
C LYS A 14 -3.23 -4.03 -3.96
N ARG A 15 -2.67 -5.11 -3.37
CA ARG A 15 -3.30 -5.83 -2.25
C ARG A 15 -3.52 -4.94 -1.05
N ILE A 16 -2.53 -4.12 -0.66
CA ILE A 16 -2.66 -3.19 0.47
C ILE A 16 -3.70 -2.10 0.18
N ASN A 17 -3.70 -1.51 -1.02
CA ASN A 17 -4.71 -0.53 -1.40
C ASN A 17 -6.13 -1.12 -1.43
N ASN A 18 -6.28 -2.36 -1.88
CA ASN A 18 -7.57 -3.04 -1.85
C ASN A 18 -8.08 -3.20 -0.41
N VAL A 19 -7.20 -3.49 0.54
CA VAL A 19 -7.58 -3.54 1.97
C VAL A 19 -7.96 -2.16 2.48
N ILE A 20 -7.20 -1.11 2.17
CA ILE A 20 -7.53 0.27 2.59
C ILE A 20 -8.88 0.69 2.02
N SER A 21 -9.12 0.47 0.72
CA SER A 21 -10.39 0.78 0.07
C SER A 21 -11.55 0.00 0.70
N PHE A 22 -11.33 -1.28 1.05
CA PHE A 22 -12.34 -2.07 1.73
C PHE A 22 -12.65 -1.54 3.13
N VAL A 23 -11.62 -1.18 3.91
CA VAL A 23 -11.79 -0.54 5.23
C VAL A 23 -12.61 0.74 5.09
N GLU A 24 -12.27 1.62 4.15
CA GLU A 24 -12.97 2.88 3.92
C GLU A 24 -14.44 2.68 3.53
N LYS A 25 -14.75 1.62 2.78
CA LYS A 25 -16.12 1.25 2.38
C LYS A 25 -16.92 0.54 3.49
N ASN A 26 -16.30 0.13 4.60
CA ASN A 26 -16.92 -0.70 5.64
C ASN A 26 -16.59 -0.23 7.08
N LEU A 27 -16.41 1.08 7.28
CA LEU A 27 -16.03 1.64 8.59
C LEU A 27 -17.07 1.43 9.70
N ASP A 28 -18.31 1.16 9.32
CA ASP A 28 -19.48 0.87 10.16
C ASP A 28 -19.54 -0.60 10.63
N LYS A 29 -18.70 -1.48 10.08
CA LYS A 29 -18.67 -2.90 10.43
C LYS A 29 -17.51 -3.25 11.36
N ASP A 30 -17.60 -4.42 11.98
CA ASP A 30 -16.47 -5.02 12.68
C ASP A 30 -15.42 -5.50 11.67
N LEU A 31 -14.28 -4.82 11.70
CA LEU A 31 -13.15 -5.05 10.80
C LEU A 31 -12.06 -5.80 11.55
N HIS A 32 -12.10 -7.13 11.52
CA HIS A 32 -11.09 -7.97 12.15
C HIS A 32 -9.86 -8.14 11.26
N LEU A 33 -8.69 -8.21 11.92
CA LEU A 33 -7.41 -8.33 11.24
C LEU A 33 -7.32 -9.62 10.41
N ASP A 34 -7.89 -10.72 10.90
CA ASP A 34 -7.90 -12.04 10.23
C ASP A 34 -8.68 -12.02 8.90
N ASP A 35 -9.82 -11.33 8.88
CA ASP A 35 -10.62 -11.18 7.67
C ASP A 35 -9.91 -10.32 6.62
N LEU A 36 -9.25 -9.25 7.09
CA LEU A 36 -8.51 -8.33 6.23
C LEU A 36 -7.22 -8.96 5.68
N SER A 37 -6.53 -9.80 6.46
CA SER A 37 -5.35 -10.55 5.97
C SER A 37 -5.73 -11.58 4.91
N LYS A 38 -6.83 -12.34 5.13
CA LYS A 38 -7.34 -13.29 4.14
C LYS A 38 -7.72 -12.58 2.85
N LYS A 39 -8.33 -11.41 2.96
CA LYS A 39 -8.69 -10.58 1.80
C LYS A 39 -7.48 -10.04 1.03
N ALA A 40 -6.35 -9.86 1.71
CA ALA A 40 -5.09 -9.48 1.10
C ALA A 40 -4.30 -10.68 0.53
N PHE A 41 -4.82 -11.91 0.71
CA PHE A 41 -4.11 -13.16 0.42
C PHE A 41 -2.75 -13.24 1.11
N PHE A 42 -2.70 -12.80 2.35
CA PHE A 42 -1.52 -12.88 3.21
C PHE A 42 -1.84 -13.67 4.46
N SER A 43 -0.83 -14.36 5.00
CA SER A 43 -0.91 -14.80 6.38
C SER A 43 -1.07 -13.59 7.28
N LEU A 44 -1.77 -13.77 8.40
CA LEU A 44 -2.03 -12.73 9.38
C LEU A 44 -0.75 -12.00 9.83
N PHE A 45 0.31 -12.80 10.03
CA PHE A 45 1.65 -12.35 10.40
C PHE A 45 2.27 -11.43 9.35
N HIS A 46 2.22 -11.86 8.08
CA HIS A 46 2.83 -11.19 6.95
C HIS A 46 2.12 -9.88 6.62
N PHE A 47 0.79 -9.93 6.60
CA PHE A 47 -0.07 -8.79 6.32
C PHE A 47 0.23 -7.60 7.24
N HIS A 48 0.31 -7.82 8.56
CA HIS A 48 0.51 -6.74 9.51
C HIS A 48 1.86 -6.02 9.32
N ARG A 49 2.95 -6.79 9.12
CA ARG A 49 4.31 -6.23 8.98
C ARG A 49 4.41 -5.41 7.71
N ILE A 50 3.90 -5.94 6.60
CA ILE A 50 3.86 -5.22 5.33
C ILE A 50 2.99 -3.98 5.42
N PHE A 51 1.79 -4.12 5.95
CA PHE A 51 0.85 -3.01 6.08
C PHE A 51 1.49 -1.87 6.88
N SER A 52 2.07 -2.17 8.05
CA SER A 52 2.68 -1.13 8.88
C SER A 52 3.88 -0.47 8.20
N ALA A 53 4.71 -1.26 7.50
CA ALA A 53 5.87 -0.75 6.78
C ALA A 53 5.49 0.17 5.62
N ILE A 54 4.46 -0.19 4.84
CA ILE A 54 3.99 0.57 3.69
C ILE A 54 3.15 1.80 4.10
N VAL A 55 2.22 1.61 5.02
CA VAL A 55 1.22 2.62 5.39
C VAL A 55 1.81 3.60 6.40
N GLY A 56 2.85 3.21 7.13
CA GLY A 56 3.46 4.00 8.20
C GLY A 56 2.64 4.01 9.50
N GLU A 57 1.54 3.27 9.56
CA GLU A 57 0.72 3.06 10.75
C GLU A 57 0.13 1.64 10.76
N THR A 58 -0.23 1.15 11.95
CA THR A 58 -0.92 -0.15 12.08
C THR A 58 -2.31 -0.07 11.45
N LEU A 59 -2.84 -1.18 10.95
CA LEU A 59 -4.20 -1.27 10.42
C LEU A 59 -5.28 -0.76 11.37
N ASN A 60 -5.20 -1.13 12.65
CA ASN A 60 -6.18 -0.66 13.65
C ASN A 60 -6.12 0.87 13.84
N SER A 61 -4.91 1.45 13.84
CA SER A 61 -4.75 2.91 13.87
C SER A 61 -5.36 3.57 12.63
N LEU A 62 -5.18 2.99 11.44
CA LEU A 62 -5.81 3.47 10.21
C LEU A 62 -7.34 3.37 10.29
N ILE A 63 -7.91 2.25 10.75
CA ILE A 63 -9.36 2.07 10.92
C ILE A 63 -9.92 3.13 11.87
N ILE A 64 -9.31 3.29 13.05
CA ILE A 64 -9.72 4.29 14.04
C ILE A 64 -9.64 5.70 13.47
N ARG A 65 -8.54 6.03 12.79
CA ARG A 65 -8.35 7.33 12.12
C ARG A 65 -9.43 7.59 11.09
N LYS A 66 -9.73 6.62 10.21
CA LYS A 66 -10.74 6.75 9.16
C LYS A 66 -12.16 6.87 9.73
N ARG A 67 -12.48 6.12 10.79
CA ARG A 67 -13.74 6.27 11.53
C ARG A 67 -13.87 7.67 12.14
N ILE A 68 -12.81 8.20 12.75
CA ILE A 68 -12.78 9.57 13.29
C ILE A 68 -12.95 10.62 12.19
N GLU A 69 -12.23 10.49 11.08
CA GLU A 69 -12.34 11.40 9.92
C GLU A 69 -13.77 11.39 9.35
N ARG A 70 -14.43 10.22 9.30
CA ARG A 70 -15.83 10.07 8.85
C ARG A 70 -16.82 10.70 9.82
N ILE A 71 -16.68 10.46 11.12
CA ILE A 71 -17.53 11.08 12.14
C ILE A 71 -17.35 12.61 12.11
N ALA A 72 -16.11 13.08 12.01
CA ALA A 72 -15.81 14.51 11.91
C ALA A 72 -16.42 15.15 10.66
N SER A 73 -16.45 14.45 9.52
CA SER A 73 -17.09 14.96 8.29
C SER A 73 -18.61 15.05 8.41
N ILE A 74 -19.26 14.09 9.07
CA ILE A 74 -20.70 14.14 9.36
C ILE A 74 -21.03 15.29 10.31
N ILE A 75 -20.26 15.45 11.39
CA ILE A 75 -20.40 16.58 12.32
C ILE A 75 -20.22 17.90 11.57
N ALA A 76 -19.29 17.93 10.62
CA ALA A 76 -18.96 19.10 9.84
C ALA A 76 -20.08 19.55 8.90
N VAL A 77 -20.82 18.64 8.28
CA VAL A 77 -21.93 18.98 7.36
C VAL A 77 -23.21 19.34 8.14
N GLY A 78 -23.26 19.02 9.44
CA GLY A 78 -24.42 19.23 10.28
C GLY A 78 -25.23 17.96 10.41
N THR A 79 -25.44 17.52 11.64
CA THR A 79 -26.17 16.29 11.96
C THR A 79 -27.00 16.47 13.23
N ASN A 80 -28.16 15.82 13.25
CA ASN A 80 -29.01 15.70 14.43
C ASN A 80 -28.68 14.45 15.27
N GLU A 81 -27.83 13.55 14.77
CA GLU A 81 -27.35 12.38 15.52
C GLU A 81 -26.42 12.82 16.66
N THR A 82 -26.51 12.15 17.83
CA THR A 82 -25.60 12.44 18.94
C THR A 82 -24.20 11.89 18.65
N PHE A 83 -23.17 12.47 19.27
CA PHE A 83 -21.80 11.95 19.13
C PHE A 83 -21.65 10.50 19.60
N VAL A 84 -22.48 10.10 20.56
CA VAL A 84 -22.50 8.74 21.11
C VAL A 84 -23.06 7.76 20.08
N ASP A 85 -24.17 8.11 19.44
CA ASP A 85 -24.79 7.27 18.41
C ASP A 85 -23.86 7.12 17.20
N LEU A 86 -23.23 8.21 16.77
CA LEU A 86 -22.22 8.19 15.70
C LEU A 86 -21.02 7.31 16.06
N ALA A 87 -20.55 7.36 17.32
CA ALA A 87 -19.46 6.51 17.76
C ALA A 87 -19.81 5.02 17.66
N TYR A 88 -20.98 4.62 18.15
CA TYR A 88 -21.42 3.22 18.07
C TYR A 88 -21.68 2.78 16.63
N LYS A 89 -22.33 3.62 15.82
CA LYS A 89 -22.60 3.37 14.40
C LYS A 89 -21.33 3.12 13.58
N TYR A 90 -20.21 3.74 13.96
CA TYR A 90 -18.91 3.54 13.34
C TYR A 90 -18.00 2.62 14.15
N GLY A 91 -18.57 1.70 14.94
CA GLY A 91 -17.85 0.58 15.54
C GLY A 91 -16.93 0.92 16.71
N PHE A 92 -17.14 2.04 17.41
CA PHE A 92 -16.50 2.26 18.71
C PHE A 92 -17.25 1.51 19.80
N SER A 93 -16.52 0.81 20.67
CA SER A 93 -17.09 0.07 21.80
C SER A 93 -17.60 0.95 22.95
N SER A 94 -17.25 2.23 22.99
CA SER A 94 -17.77 3.19 23.97
C SER A 94 -17.58 4.64 23.53
N ALA A 95 -18.40 5.55 24.07
CA ALA A 95 -18.21 6.99 23.89
C ALA A 95 -16.84 7.49 24.41
N SER A 96 -16.31 6.83 25.45
CA SER A 96 -15.02 7.20 26.05
C SER A 96 -13.83 6.86 25.15
N SER A 97 -13.86 5.72 24.45
CA SER A 97 -12.82 5.32 23.50
C SER A 97 -12.84 6.23 22.28
N PHE A 98 -14.03 6.59 21.80
CA PHE A 98 -14.21 7.61 20.76
C PHE A 98 -13.63 8.96 21.17
N SER A 99 -14.00 9.52 22.33
CA SER A 99 -13.54 10.85 22.75
C SER A 99 -12.03 10.94 22.94
N ARG A 100 -11.41 9.90 23.50
CA ARG A 100 -9.94 9.82 23.62
C ARG A 100 -9.26 9.79 22.26
N ALA A 101 -9.77 8.95 21.35
CA ALA A 101 -9.19 8.81 20.02
C ALA A 101 -9.39 10.10 19.19
N PHE A 102 -10.57 10.72 19.25
CA PHE A 102 -10.87 11.99 18.59
C PHE A 102 -9.97 13.13 19.09
N LYS A 103 -9.81 13.27 20.41
CA LYS A 103 -8.92 14.27 21.02
C LYS A 103 -7.46 14.01 20.66
N LYS A 104 -7.02 12.75 20.61
CA LYS A 104 -5.67 12.38 20.17
C LYS A 104 -5.43 12.81 18.71
N PHE A 105 -6.44 12.70 17.84
CA PHE A 105 -6.30 12.98 16.42
C PHE A 105 -6.43 14.48 16.08
N TYR A 106 -7.44 15.17 16.62
CA TYR A 106 -7.72 16.59 16.32
C TYR A 106 -7.17 17.56 17.36
N GLY A 107 -6.67 17.08 18.50
CA GLY A 107 -6.17 17.90 19.62
C GLY A 107 -7.26 18.51 20.50
N ILE A 108 -8.54 18.38 20.13
CA ILE A 108 -9.70 18.96 20.83
C ILE A 108 -10.83 17.93 20.95
N SER A 109 -11.80 18.18 21.84
CA SER A 109 -12.95 17.28 22.00
C SER A 109 -13.91 17.36 20.80
N PRO A 110 -14.74 16.32 20.56
CA PRO A 110 -15.79 16.36 19.53
C PRO A 110 -16.75 17.55 19.69
N THR A 111 -17.11 17.90 20.93
CA THR A 111 -17.97 19.04 21.25
C THR A 111 -17.31 20.35 20.85
N ASP A 112 -16.06 20.57 21.27
CA ASP A 112 -15.30 21.77 20.90
C ASP A 112 -15.07 21.86 19.39
N PHE A 113 -14.91 20.71 18.72
CA PHE A 113 -14.75 20.61 17.28
C PHE A 113 -16.02 21.09 16.55
N LYS A 114 -17.20 20.70 17.03
CA LYS A 114 -18.49 21.17 16.50
C LYS A 114 -18.67 22.69 16.69
N GLU A 115 -18.27 23.23 17.84
CA GLU A 115 -18.38 24.68 18.11
C GLU A 115 -17.37 25.51 17.32
N LYS A 116 -16.11 25.07 17.21
CA LYS A 116 -15.08 25.78 16.43
C LYS A 116 -15.36 25.81 14.93
N LYS A 117 -16.04 24.80 14.38
CA LYS A 117 -16.39 24.77 12.95
C LYS A 117 -17.44 25.81 12.55
N LYS A 118 -18.28 26.27 13.50
CA LYS A 118 -19.12 27.47 13.27
C LYS A 118 -18.27 28.73 13.02
N LYS A 119 -16.95 28.71 13.29
CA LYS A 119 -16.07 29.88 13.21
C LYS A 119 -14.85 29.75 12.29
N ASN A 120 -14.40 28.56 11.83
CA ASN A 120 -13.28 28.43 10.86
C ASN A 120 -13.15 27.05 10.16
N ASN A 121 -12.59 27.05 8.94
CA ASN A 121 -12.31 25.86 8.09
C ASN A 121 -11.06 25.09 8.56
N ILE A 122 -11.24 23.86 9.06
CA ILE A 122 -10.13 23.01 9.55
C ILE A 122 -9.59 22.12 8.42
N SER A 123 -8.29 22.26 8.11
CA SER A 123 -7.54 21.65 6.98
C SER A 123 -7.15 20.16 7.14
N LYS A 124 -7.66 19.45 8.14
CA LYS A 124 -7.24 18.07 8.48
C LYS A 124 -8.24 16.97 8.09
N ILE A 125 -9.35 17.33 7.44
CA ILE A 125 -10.32 16.36 6.93
C ILE A 125 -9.87 15.96 5.52
N GLY A 126 -9.09 14.88 5.42
CA GLY A 126 -8.70 14.31 4.14
C GLY A 126 -7.21 14.02 4.00
N LYS A 127 -6.70 13.03 4.74
CA LYS A 127 -5.61 12.22 4.19
C LYS A 127 -6.26 11.13 3.33
N GLY A 128 -6.30 11.37 2.02
CA GLY A 128 -6.77 10.42 1.01
C GLY A 128 -5.91 9.15 0.94
N SER A 129 -6.20 8.31 -0.05
CA SER A 129 -5.48 7.07 -0.35
C SER A 129 -3.96 7.26 -0.38
N ILE A 130 -3.20 6.22 -0.01
CA ILE A 130 -1.75 6.21 -0.14
C ILE A 130 -1.41 6.40 -1.61
N SER A 131 -0.66 7.45 -1.93
CA SER A 131 -0.14 7.63 -3.28
C SER A 131 1.01 6.65 -3.54
N TYR A 132 1.21 6.25 -4.79
CA TYR A 132 2.33 5.37 -5.16
C TYR A 132 3.68 6.01 -4.82
N GLU A 133 3.78 7.34 -4.86
CA GLU A 133 4.96 8.09 -4.43
C GLU A 133 5.16 8.04 -2.91
N GLN A 134 4.09 8.10 -2.11
CA GLN A 134 4.17 7.91 -0.66
C GLN A 134 4.61 6.50 -0.30
N TYR A 135 4.12 5.51 -1.03
CA TYR A 135 4.60 4.13 -0.97
C TYR A 135 6.10 4.06 -1.27
N ILE A 136 6.56 4.57 -2.42
CA ILE A 136 7.98 4.56 -2.80
C ILE A 136 8.85 5.25 -1.75
N CYS A 137 8.50 6.46 -1.30
CA CYS A 137 9.29 7.18 -0.30
C CYS A 137 9.36 6.47 1.07
N SER A 138 8.27 5.81 1.48
CA SER A 138 8.26 5.02 2.73
C SER A 138 9.18 3.81 2.63
N ILE A 139 9.21 3.15 1.47
CA ILE A 139 10.06 2.00 1.18
C ILE A 139 11.53 2.42 1.01
N ASP A 140 11.82 3.50 0.30
CA ASP A 140 13.18 4.01 0.11
C ASP A 140 13.85 4.36 1.45
N ASN A 141 13.11 4.97 2.38
CA ASN A 141 13.62 5.25 3.72
C ASN A 141 13.94 3.98 4.51
N ILE A 142 13.13 2.93 4.34
CA ILE A 142 13.35 1.62 4.97
C ILE A 142 14.57 0.91 4.37
N LEU A 143 14.69 0.94 3.03
CA LEU A 143 15.82 0.35 2.30
C LEU A 143 17.14 1.07 2.55
N ASN A 144 17.12 2.40 2.63
CA ASN A 144 18.29 3.19 3.00
C ASN A 144 18.75 2.86 4.43
N TRP A 145 17.81 2.79 5.38
CA TRP A 145 18.15 2.38 6.75
C TRP A 145 18.73 0.96 6.77
N LEU A 146 18.17 0.02 6.02
CA LEU A 146 18.73 -1.33 5.87
C LEU A 146 20.15 -1.34 5.33
N ASN A 147 20.40 -0.65 4.22
CA ASN A 147 21.73 -0.58 3.61
C ASN A 147 22.79 -0.04 4.59
N MET A 148 22.37 0.79 5.55
CA MET A 148 23.26 1.35 6.56
C MET A 148 23.41 0.47 7.82
N ASN A 149 22.47 -0.42 8.12
CA ASN A 149 22.38 -1.11 9.41
C ASN A 149 22.36 -2.64 9.32
N ALA A 150 22.37 -3.20 8.10
CA ALA A 150 22.24 -4.63 7.89
C ALA A 150 23.12 -5.11 6.74
N GLN A 151 23.70 -6.30 6.90
CA GLN A 151 24.18 -7.10 5.77
C GLN A 151 23.20 -8.23 5.51
N ILE A 152 22.61 -8.26 4.33
CA ILE A 152 21.56 -9.22 4.00
C ILE A 152 22.04 -10.16 2.91
N GLU A 153 21.90 -11.45 3.17
CA GLU A 153 22.22 -12.51 2.23
C GLU A 153 21.09 -13.55 2.17
N VAL A 154 20.99 -14.22 1.04
CA VAL A 154 20.14 -15.40 0.89
C VAL A 154 21.03 -16.62 0.96
N LYS A 155 20.82 -17.45 1.98
CA LYS A 155 21.58 -18.68 2.18
C LYS A 155 20.69 -19.87 2.52
N GLU A 156 21.20 -21.06 2.21
CA GLU A 156 20.60 -22.30 2.65
C GLU A 156 21.15 -22.62 4.05
N LEU A 157 20.26 -22.66 5.04
CA LEU A 157 20.61 -23.02 6.41
C LEU A 157 20.45 -24.53 6.60
N PRO A 158 21.39 -25.20 7.29
CA PRO A 158 21.23 -26.59 7.67
C PRO A 158 20.12 -26.73 8.71
N GLU A 159 19.74 -27.97 9.02
CA GLU A 159 18.90 -28.25 10.17
C GLU A 159 19.57 -27.74 11.46
N ILE A 160 18.81 -27.03 12.30
CA ILE A 160 19.31 -26.51 13.59
C ILE A 160 18.54 -27.19 14.72
N LYS A 161 19.26 -27.97 15.53
CA LYS A 161 18.74 -28.62 16.72
C LYS A 161 18.83 -27.68 17.92
N LEU A 162 17.73 -27.58 18.66
CA LEU A 162 17.57 -26.61 19.73
C LEU A 162 17.03 -27.26 21.00
N ALA A 163 17.46 -26.74 22.15
CA ALA A 163 16.77 -26.89 23.43
C ALA A 163 16.12 -25.55 23.77
N GLY A 164 14.85 -25.54 24.15
CA GLY A 164 14.17 -24.28 24.45
C GLY A 164 13.07 -24.38 25.50
N ILE A 165 12.70 -23.21 26.01
CA ILE A 165 11.56 -23.00 26.91
C ILE A 165 10.58 -22.06 26.20
N MET A 166 9.31 -22.41 26.23
CA MET A 166 8.25 -21.54 25.73
C MET A 166 8.01 -20.40 26.73
N HIS A 167 8.16 -19.16 26.26
CA HIS A 167 7.71 -17.96 26.92
C HIS A 167 6.31 -17.60 26.43
N ILE A 168 5.38 -17.33 27.35
CA ILE A 168 4.04 -16.83 27.03
C ILE A 168 3.85 -15.51 27.75
N GLY A 169 3.53 -14.45 27.01
CA GLY A 169 3.23 -13.15 27.57
C GLY A 169 4.06 -12.02 26.96
N LYS A 170 4.35 -11.00 27.78
CA LYS A 170 5.09 -9.80 27.39
C LYS A 170 6.46 -10.13 26.75
N PRO A 171 6.73 -9.75 25.49
CA PRO A 171 7.98 -10.08 24.81
C PRO A 171 9.24 -9.53 25.49
N ASP A 172 9.14 -8.34 26.08
CA ASP A 172 10.24 -7.72 26.84
C ASP A 172 10.64 -8.52 28.10
N LYS A 173 9.83 -9.51 28.49
CA LYS A 173 10.09 -10.39 29.63
C LYS A 173 10.73 -11.72 29.25
N ILE A 174 10.98 -11.98 27.96
CA ILE A 174 11.65 -13.21 27.51
C ILE A 174 13.05 -13.39 28.11
N GLY A 175 13.70 -12.30 28.54
CA GLY A 175 14.98 -12.35 29.24
C GLY A 175 14.98 -13.24 30.49
N TYR A 176 13.90 -13.25 31.28
CA TYR A 176 13.79 -14.14 32.45
C TYR A 176 13.74 -15.61 32.04
N THR A 177 13.14 -15.91 30.88
CA THR A 177 13.11 -17.26 30.32
C THR A 177 14.50 -17.68 29.85
N TYR A 178 15.27 -16.76 29.25
CA TYR A 178 16.67 -17.01 28.92
C TYR A 178 17.55 -17.26 30.16
N GLU A 179 17.37 -16.50 31.25
CA GLU A 179 18.10 -16.74 32.50
C GLU A 179 17.86 -18.15 33.05
N ARG A 180 16.61 -18.63 33.00
CA ARG A 180 16.25 -20.00 33.39
C ARG A 180 16.89 -21.03 32.46
N LEU A 181 16.78 -20.81 31.15
CA LEU A 181 17.36 -21.70 30.13
C LEU A 181 18.87 -21.82 30.28
N PHE A 182 19.58 -20.71 30.52
CA PHE A 182 21.02 -20.72 30.68
C PHE A 182 21.44 -21.43 31.97
N LYS A 183 20.75 -21.20 33.10
CA LYS A 183 21.00 -21.95 34.35
C LYS A 183 20.87 -23.46 34.14
N TRP A 184 19.82 -23.89 33.43
CA TRP A 184 19.65 -25.30 33.07
C TRP A 184 20.80 -25.79 32.17
N ALA A 185 21.12 -25.07 31.10
CA ALA A 185 22.15 -25.47 30.15
C ALA A 185 23.55 -25.58 30.79
N TYR A 186 23.88 -24.67 31.72
CA TYR A 186 25.10 -24.73 32.52
C TYR A 186 25.13 -25.95 33.43
N SER A 187 24.02 -26.24 34.13
CA SER A 187 23.94 -27.39 35.02
C SER A 187 24.13 -28.73 34.32
N LYS A 188 23.85 -28.79 33.01
CA LYS A 188 23.98 -30.00 32.18
C LYS A 188 25.28 -30.07 31.39
N GLY A 189 26.14 -29.04 31.46
CA GLY A 189 27.37 -28.97 30.67
C GLY A 189 27.13 -28.85 29.16
N ILE A 190 25.93 -28.42 28.74
CA ILE A 190 25.54 -28.34 27.32
C ILE A 190 25.94 -26.98 26.71
N ALA A 191 26.22 -25.97 27.54
CA ALA A 191 26.70 -24.66 27.12
C ALA A 191 28.18 -24.72 26.68
N ASN A 192 28.43 -25.18 25.45
CA ASN A 192 29.78 -25.15 24.87
C ASN A 192 30.11 -23.72 24.42
N PHE A 193 30.98 -23.02 25.16
CA PHE A 193 31.19 -21.57 25.03
C PHE A 193 31.74 -21.10 23.67
N HIS A 194 32.35 -21.98 22.87
CA HIS A 194 32.97 -21.57 21.60
C HIS A 194 31.98 -21.46 20.42
N ASP A 195 30.79 -22.08 20.51
CA ASP A 195 29.72 -22.01 19.48
C ASP A 195 28.34 -21.80 20.12
N PHE A 196 28.31 -21.13 21.27
CA PHE A 196 27.06 -20.84 21.95
C PHE A 196 26.21 -19.85 21.13
N LYS A 197 25.00 -20.27 20.78
CA LYS A 197 24.01 -19.43 20.10
C LYS A 197 22.68 -19.48 20.82
N ALA A 198 22.23 -18.34 21.30
CA ALA A 198 20.85 -18.17 21.72
C ALA A 198 19.99 -17.92 20.47
N VAL A 199 18.81 -18.53 20.44
CA VAL A 199 17.86 -18.42 19.33
C VAL A 199 16.50 -18.07 19.89
N THR A 200 15.81 -17.08 19.33
CA THR A 200 14.40 -16.81 19.64
C THR A 200 13.56 -17.25 18.45
N ILE A 201 12.59 -18.14 18.67
CA ILE A 201 11.58 -18.50 17.65
C ILE A 201 10.28 -17.80 17.98
N TYR A 202 9.69 -17.13 16.99
CA TYR A 202 8.40 -16.48 17.12
C TYR A 202 7.29 -17.42 16.66
N HIS A 203 6.37 -17.75 17.57
CA HIS A 203 5.17 -18.51 17.23
C HIS A 203 3.97 -17.61 16.97
N ASP A 204 3.96 -16.44 17.63
CA ASP A 204 2.91 -15.43 17.50
C ASP A 204 3.49 -14.04 17.26
N ASN A 205 2.69 -13.14 16.68
CA ASN A 205 3.08 -11.75 16.49
C ASN A 205 2.60 -10.88 17.69
N PRO A 206 3.51 -10.23 18.42
CA PRO A 206 3.17 -9.43 19.60
C PRO A 206 2.32 -8.18 19.34
N ARG A 207 2.13 -7.78 18.09
CA ARG A 207 1.22 -6.69 17.71
C ARG A 207 -0.19 -7.14 17.37
N ILE A 208 -0.39 -8.45 17.20
CA ILE A 208 -1.67 -9.04 16.81
C ILE A 208 -2.25 -9.82 17.97
N THR A 209 -1.40 -10.68 18.54
CA THR A 209 -1.77 -11.53 19.65
C THR A 209 -1.78 -10.67 20.90
N GLU A 210 -2.86 -10.77 21.67
CA GLU A 210 -2.97 -10.12 22.97
C GLU A 210 -1.70 -10.40 23.77
N THR A 211 -1.11 -9.37 24.38
CA THR A 211 0.21 -9.48 25.00
C THR A 211 0.30 -10.62 26.02
N SER A 212 -0.79 -10.99 26.67
CA SER A 212 -0.89 -12.13 27.61
C SER A 212 -0.79 -13.52 26.95
N LYS A 213 -0.95 -13.61 25.63
CA LYS A 213 -1.04 -14.85 24.85
C LYS A 213 0.08 -15.02 23.84
N VAL A 214 0.97 -14.03 23.67
CA VAL A 214 2.08 -14.09 22.72
C VAL A 214 3.05 -15.20 23.13
N ARG A 215 3.32 -16.15 22.23
CA ARG A 215 4.27 -17.24 22.47
C ARG A 215 5.57 -17.01 21.70
N GLN A 216 6.69 -17.20 22.39
CA GLN A 216 8.04 -17.19 21.84
C GLN A 216 8.83 -18.32 22.47
N SER A 217 9.61 -19.08 21.70
CA SER A 217 10.57 -20.02 22.32
C SER A 217 11.92 -19.33 22.49
N ALA A 218 12.38 -19.24 23.74
CA ALA A 218 13.77 -18.95 24.04
C ALA A 218 14.55 -20.26 23.91
N CYS A 219 15.54 -20.30 23.03
CA CYS A 219 16.27 -21.51 22.68
C CYS A 219 17.79 -21.31 22.74
N ILE A 220 18.50 -22.42 22.84
CA ILE A 220 19.94 -22.50 22.60
C ILE A 220 20.24 -23.59 21.57
N LYS A 221 21.25 -23.37 20.73
CA LYS A 221 21.73 -24.35 19.75
C LYS A 221 22.43 -25.50 20.45
N ILE A 222 22.11 -26.74 20.06
CA ILE A 222 22.69 -27.96 20.61
C ILE A 222 23.32 -28.79 19.51
N ASN A 223 24.55 -29.28 19.75
CA ASN A 223 25.33 -30.09 18.80
C ASN A 223 25.34 -31.61 19.14
N GLY A 224 24.63 -32.06 20.19
CA GLY A 224 24.59 -33.45 20.63
C GLY A 224 23.26 -33.85 21.25
N GLU A 225 23.16 -35.09 21.76
CA GLU A 225 21.97 -35.53 22.47
C GLU A 225 21.93 -34.98 23.90
N PHE A 226 20.73 -34.69 24.37
CA PHE A 226 20.47 -34.30 25.76
C PHE A 226 19.14 -34.89 26.23
N SER A 227 19.02 -35.12 27.53
CA SER A 227 17.75 -35.42 28.17
C SER A 227 17.01 -34.13 28.48
N THR A 228 15.71 -34.10 28.19
CA THR A 228 14.81 -33.01 28.55
C THR A 228 14.41 -33.14 30.01
N ASP A 229 14.41 -32.03 30.76
CA ASP A 229 13.85 -31.95 32.10
C ASP A 229 12.68 -30.96 32.11
N TYR A 230 11.62 -31.26 32.88
CA TYR A 230 10.50 -30.36 33.16
C TYR A 230 9.90 -29.69 31.89
N ASP A 231 10.21 -28.41 31.67
CA ASP A 231 9.65 -27.53 30.65
C ASP A 231 10.60 -27.27 29.47
N ILE A 232 11.77 -27.93 29.45
CA ILE A 232 12.69 -27.89 28.31
C ILE A 232 12.18 -28.82 27.20
N VAL A 233 12.02 -28.27 26.00
CA VAL A 233 11.62 -29.03 24.81
C VAL A 233 12.73 -29.08 23.77
N LYS A 234 12.77 -30.19 23.02
CA LYS A 234 13.56 -30.34 21.81
C LYS A 234 12.82 -29.69 20.65
N LEU A 235 13.48 -28.75 19.97
CA LEU A 235 12.96 -28.04 18.81
C LEU A 235 13.93 -28.23 17.64
N VAL A 236 13.40 -28.25 16.42
CA VAL A 236 14.20 -28.41 15.20
C VAL A 236 13.75 -27.40 14.17
N ILE A 237 14.63 -26.45 13.83
CA ILE A 237 14.43 -25.61 12.65
C ILE A 237 14.85 -26.44 11.44
N GLN A 238 13.90 -26.67 10.54
CA GLN A 238 14.11 -27.49 9.35
C GLN A 238 15.11 -26.83 8.39
N LYS A 239 15.93 -27.66 7.75
CA LYS A 239 16.81 -27.23 6.65
C LYS A 239 15.98 -26.47 5.60
N GLY A 240 16.50 -25.35 5.10
CA GLY A 240 15.80 -24.58 4.09
C GLY A 240 16.52 -23.34 3.63
N LYS A 241 15.90 -22.60 2.72
CA LYS A 241 16.41 -21.32 2.22
C LYS A 241 15.85 -20.17 3.05
N PHE A 242 16.73 -19.26 3.46
CA PHE A 242 16.37 -18.13 4.30
C PHE A 242 16.98 -16.84 3.74
N ALA A 243 16.23 -15.75 3.87
CA ALA A 243 16.82 -14.42 3.87
C ALA A 243 17.35 -14.15 5.28
N VAL A 244 18.64 -13.88 5.38
CA VAL A 244 19.34 -13.68 6.65
C VAL A 244 19.91 -12.27 6.65
N GLY A 245 19.41 -11.44 7.56
CA GLY A 245 19.94 -10.10 7.79
C GLY A 245 20.75 -10.07 9.07
N HIS A 246 22.02 -9.73 8.96
CA HIS A 246 22.93 -9.51 10.08
C HIS A 246 22.84 -8.06 10.55
N PHE A 247 22.49 -7.84 11.81
CA PHE A 247 22.24 -6.52 12.40
C PHE A 247 23.10 -6.26 13.63
N GLU A 248 23.47 -5.00 13.84
CA GLU A 248 24.00 -4.48 15.10
C GLU A 248 23.05 -3.40 15.65
N ILE A 249 22.15 -3.77 16.56
CA ILE A 249 20.97 -2.94 16.91
C ILE A 249 20.70 -2.86 18.41
N THR A 250 20.06 -1.77 18.83
CA THR A 250 19.59 -1.57 20.21
C THR A 250 18.25 -2.31 20.47
N PRO A 251 17.86 -2.54 21.75
CA PRO A 251 16.59 -3.23 22.08
C PRO A 251 15.33 -2.63 21.43
N ILE A 252 15.30 -1.32 21.20
CA ILE A 252 14.14 -0.63 20.60
C ILE A 252 14.06 -0.77 19.07
N GLN A 253 15.14 -1.23 18.42
CA GLN A 253 15.24 -1.29 16.96
C GLN A 253 14.81 -2.64 16.36
N PHE A 254 14.58 -3.67 17.17
CA PHE A 254 14.18 -5.02 16.70
C PHE A 254 12.95 -5.00 15.80
N GLN A 255 11.94 -4.23 16.18
CA GLN A 255 10.71 -4.14 15.38
C GLN A 255 11.00 -3.56 13.99
N LYS A 256 11.79 -2.48 13.93
CA LYS A 256 12.19 -1.86 12.67
C LYS A 256 13.03 -2.83 11.84
N ALA A 257 13.97 -3.57 12.45
CA ALA A 257 14.78 -4.57 11.78
C ALA A 257 13.93 -5.67 11.14
N TRP A 258 12.91 -6.18 11.83
CA TRP A 258 11.97 -7.16 11.28
C TRP A 258 11.11 -6.60 10.13
N GLU A 259 10.54 -5.40 10.29
CA GLU A 259 9.76 -4.73 9.24
C GLU A 259 10.61 -4.50 7.99
N SER A 260 11.82 -4.01 8.20
CA SER A 260 12.84 -3.85 7.18
C SER A 260 13.16 -5.17 6.46
N MET A 261 13.47 -6.25 7.18
CA MET A 261 13.74 -7.55 6.56
C MET A 261 12.58 -8.05 5.69
N CYS A 262 11.33 -7.88 6.15
CA CYS A 262 10.16 -8.21 5.35
C CYS A 262 10.09 -7.37 4.05
N VAL A 263 10.35 -6.06 4.13
CA VAL A 263 10.42 -5.20 2.94
C VAL A 263 11.52 -5.67 2.00
N TRP A 264 12.72 -5.97 2.51
CA TRP A 264 13.84 -6.42 1.68
C TRP A 264 13.51 -7.70 0.90
N VAL A 265 12.86 -8.68 1.54
CA VAL A 265 12.44 -9.94 0.88
C VAL A 265 11.52 -9.63 -0.31
N ILE A 266 10.56 -8.72 -0.14
CA ILE A 266 9.63 -8.29 -1.20
C ILE A 266 10.38 -7.55 -2.32
N GLU A 267 11.23 -6.59 -1.93
CA GLU A 267 11.94 -5.72 -2.87
C GLU A 267 12.96 -6.47 -3.72
N ASN A 268 13.40 -7.64 -3.27
CA ASN A 268 14.30 -8.54 -4.01
C ASN A 268 13.56 -9.69 -4.73
N GLY A 269 12.22 -9.68 -4.73
CA GLY A 269 11.38 -10.64 -5.46
C GLY A 269 11.38 -12.04 -4.86
N HIS A 270 11.59 -12.17 -3.55
CA HIS A 270 11.50 -13.43 -2.84
C HIS A 270 10.08 -13.66 -2.30
N ILE A 271 9.66 -14.92 -2.25
CA ILE A 271 8.39 -15.34 -1.66
C ILE A 271 8.66 -15.93 -0.28
N PHE A 272 7.84 -15.54 0.69
CA PHE A 272 7.86 -16.09 2.04
C PHE A 272 7.35 -17.52 2.01
N ARG A 273 7.99 -18.39 2.78
CA ARG A 273 7.56 -19.78 2.95
C ARG A 273 7.04 -19.97 4.37
N ASP A 274 6.08 -20.86 4.56
CA ASP A 274 5.73 -21.34 5.90
C ASP A 274 6.95 -22.00 6.57
N GLY A 275 7.21 -21.62 7.82
CA GLY A 275 8.34 -22.10 8.60
C GLY A 275 8.62 -21.20 9.79
N ASP A 276 9.69 -21.54 10.52
CA ASP A 276 10.09 -20.77 11.71
C ASP A 276 10.71 -19.43 11.33
N TYR A 277 10.18 -18.36 11.93
CA TYR A 277 10.78 -17.04 11.92
C TYR A 277 11.57 -16.87 13.21
N PHE A 278 12.88 -16.65 13.09
CA PHE A 278 13.75 -16.69 14.25
C PHE A 278 14.89 -15.68 14.18
N GLU A 279 15.44 -15.43 15.36
CA GLU A 279 16.63 -14.61 15.59
C GLU A 279 17.76 -15.50 16.10
N ILE A 280 18.98 -15.32 15.62
CA ILE A 280 20.19 -15.91 16.21
C ILE A 280 21.02 -14.79 16.82
N TYR A 281 21.31 -14.91 18.11
CA TYR A 281 22.09 -13.93 18.86
C TYR A 281 23.58 -14.31 18.86
N HIS A 282 24.45 -13.35 18.56
CA HIS A 282 25.90 -13.57 18.44
C HIS A 282 26.70 -13.00 19.62
N ASN A 283 26.09 -12.16 20.45
CA ASN A 283 26.71 -11.58 21.64
C ASN A 283 25.72 -11.48 22.81
N ASP A 284 26.26 -11.23 24.00
CA ASP A 284 25.49 -10.63 25.09
C ASP A 284 25.49 -9.12 24.90
N TYR A 285 24.32 -8.53 24.67
CA TYR A 285 24.23 -7.08 24.47
C TYR A 285 24.71 -6.29 25.69
N ARG A 286 24.61 -6.85 26.90
CA ARG A 286 25.06 -6.20 28.14
C ARG A 286 26.57 -6.00 28.19
N THR A 287 27.31 -6.82 27.46
CA THR A 287 28.78 -6.72 27.36
C THR A 287 29.23 -5.88 26.18
N HIS A 288 28.32 -5.49 25.28
CA HIS A 288 28.64 -4.60 24.17
C HIS A 288 28.81 -3.15 24.68
N PRO A 289 29.84 -2.39 24.27
CA PRO A 289 30.08 -1.03 24.75
C PRO A 289 28.87 -0.09 24.59
N GLU A 290 28.13 -0.27 23.50
CA GLU A 290 26.92 0.51 23.17
C GLU A 290 25.60 -0.20 23.53
N GLN A 291 25.64 -1.31 24.28
CA GLN A 291 24.47 -2.13 24.61
C GLN A 291 23.66 -2.61 23.39
N LYS A 292 24.36 -2.97 22.31
CA LYS A 292 23.76 -3.45 21.06
C LYS A 292 23.80 -4.97 20.98
N PHE A 293 22.77 -5.53 20.36
CA PHE A 293 22.70 -6.91 19.92
C PHE A 293 23.32 -7.03 18.54
N ILE A 294 24.22 -8.00 18.39
CA ILE A 294 24.66 -8.56 17.12
C ILE A 294 23.76 -9.76 16.85
N VAL A 295 22.85 -9.64 15.88
CA VAL A 295 21.75 -10.59 15.68
C VAL A 295 21.51 -10.86 14.20
N ASP A 296 21.33 -12.13 13.86
CA ASP A 296 20.83 -12.57 12.57
C ASP A 296 19.30 -12.70 12.65
N ILE A 297 18.57 -11.98 11.81
CA ILE A 297 17.13 -12.18 11.59
C ILE A 297 16.95 -13.10 10.39
N CYS A 298 16.30 -14.25 10.60
CA CYS A 298 16.11 -15.28 9.58
C CYS A 298 14.64 -15.37 9.17
N ILE A 299 14.36 -15.12 7.89
CA ILE A 299 13.04 -15.24 7.27
C ILE A 299 13.04 -16.43 6.32
N PRO A 300 12.16 -17.44 6.51
CA PRO A 300 12.01 -18.55 5.57
C PRO A 300 11.49 -18.05 4.22
N ILE A 301 12.17 -18.45 3.14
CA ILE A 301 11.77 -18.10 1.77
C ILE A 301 11.71 -19.35 0.89
N GLU A 302 10.96 -19.29 -0.20
CA GLU A 302 10.86 -20.40 -1.15
C GLU A 302 12.19 -20.64 -1.91
N THR A 303 12.42 -21.89 -2.32
CA THR A 303 13.64 -22.31 -3.03
C THR A 303 13.71 -21.78 -4.47
N GLY A 304 12.59 -21.32 -5.05
CA GLY A 304 12.52 -20.60 -6.31
C GLY A 304 12.30 -19.08 -6.13
N LYS A 305 12.69 -18.26 -7.10
CA LYS A 305 12.06 -16.94 -7.28
C LYS A 305 10.64 -17.25 -7.78
N GLY A 306 9.64 -16.97 -6.96
CA GLY A 306 8.34 -17.59 -7.15
C GLY A 306 7.71 -17.27 -8.50
N LYS A 307 7.27 -18.32 -9.20
CA LYS A 307 6.05 -18.23 -9.98
C LYS A 307 4.91 -18.29 -8.96
N ASN A 308 4.07 -17.26 -8.93
CA ASN A 308 2.87 -17.17 -8.10
C ASN A 308 2.19 -18.54 -7.88
N ILE A 309 2.10 -18.99 -6.63
CA ILE A 309 1.28 -20.13 -6.25
C ILE A 309 0.00 -19.60 -5.60
N HIS A 310 -1.12 -20.10 -6.12
CA HIS A 310 -2.52 -19.90 -5.74
C HIS A 310 -3.27 -18.70 -6.33
N SER A 311 -3.67 -18.88 -7.60
CA SER A 311 -4.97 -18.44 -8.09
C SER A 311 -5.82 -19.66 -8.47
N ASP A 312 -6.96 -19.81 -7.79
CA ASP A 312 -8.13 -20.54 -8.28
C ASP A 312 -9.28 -19.55 -7.98
N LYS A 313 -9.93 -18.87 -8.92
CA LYS A 313 -10.07 -19.02 -10.38
C LYS A 313 -9.98 -17.64 -11.06
N THR A 314 -9.52 -17.66 -12.31
CA THR A 314 -9.63 -16.62 -13.37
C THR A 314 -8.86 -15.30 -13.20
N GLU A 315 -7.57 -15.34 -12.90
CA GLU A 315 -6.68 -14.26 -13.35
C GLU A 315 -5.37 -14.88 -13.87
N LYS A 316 -5.09 -14.64 -15.15
CA LYS A 316 -3.85 -15.07 -15.81
C LYS A 316 -2.67 -14.40 -15.10
N SER A 317 -1.63 -15.15 -14.75
CA SER A 317 -0.39 -14.55 -14.24
C SER A 317 0.27 -13.71 -15.35
N LEU A 318 1.16 -12.77 -15.02
CA LEU A 318 1.90 -12.05 -16.07
C LEU A 318 2.70 -13.00 -16.97
N ASN A 319 3.14 -14.16 -16.45
CA ASN A 319 3.77 -15.20 -17.26
C ASN A 319 2.80 -15.86 -18.25
N ASP A 320 1.52 -15.94 -17.92
CA ASP A 320 0.46 -16.38 -18.85
C ASP A 320 0.20 -15.29 -19.90
N TYR A 321 0.11 -14.03 -19.47
CA TYR A 321 0.03 -12.89 -20.39
C TYR A 321 1.28 -12.72 -21.25
N LYS A 322 2.46 -13.17 -20.83
CA LYS A 322 3.71 -13.04 -21.61
C LYS A 322 3.66 -13.85 -22.89
N LYS A 323 3.08 -15.06 -22.85
CA LYS A 323 2.89 -15.88 -24.05
C LYS A 323 1.87 -15.24 -24.98
N ASP A 324 0.76 -14.77 -24.43
CA ASP A 324 -0.28 -14.08 -25.21
C ASP A 324 0.26 -12.77 -25.80
N TYR A 325 0.95 -11.95 -25.01
CA TYR A 325 1.61 -10.72 -25.43
C TYR A 325 2.63 -11.00 -26.53
N LYS A 326 3.55 -11.95 -26.34
CA LYS A 326 4.53 -12.32 -27.37
C LYS A 326 3.83 -12.76 -28.66
N ARG A 327 2.81 -13.60 -28.55
CA ARG A 327 2.00 -14.05 -29.70
C ARG A 327 1.32 -12.87 -30.39
N GLN A 328 0.74 -11.93 -29.65
CA GLN A 328 0.07 -10.74 -30.22
C GLN A 328 1.06 -9.76 -30.86
N ILE A 329 2.27 -9.64 -30.31
CA ILE A 329 3.37 -8.88 -30.93
C ILE A 329 3.86 -9.57 -32.21
N GLU A 330 4.01 -10.90 -32.20
CA GLU A 330 4.41 -11.70 -33.38
C GLU A 330 3.36 -11.67 -34.51
N ILE A 331 2.06 -11.67 -34.16
CA ILE A 331 0.96 -11.43 -35.11
C ILE A 331 1.08 -10.03 -35.75
N GLY A 332 1.68 -9.06 -35.05
CA GLY A 332 2.05 -7.74 -35.59
C GLY A 332 0.89 -6.75 -35.75
N ASN A 333 -0.36 -7.19 -35.62
CA ASN A 333 -1.53 -6.33 -35.78
C ASN A 333 -1.66 -5.30 -34.64
N ILE A 334 -1.45 -5.72 -33.38
CA ILE A 334 -1.55 -4.81 -32.23
C ILE A 334 -0.49 -3.70 -32.29
N PRO A 335 0.81 -3.99 -32.52
CA PRO A 335 1.81 -2.94 -32.73
C PRO A 335 1.47 -1.98 -33.88
N LYS A 336 0.95 -2.49 -35.00
CA LYS A 336 0.54 -1.66 -36.15
C LYS A 336 -0.64 -0.76 -35.81
N ALA A 337 -1.69 -1.31 -35.20
CA ALA A 337 -2.87 -0.55 -34.79
C ALA A 337 -2.50 0.52 -33.76
N TYR A 338 -1.74 0.17 -32.72
CA TYR A 338 -1.30 1.12 -31.71
C TYR A 338 -0.42 2.22 -32.30
N LYS A 339 0.51 1.88 -33.20
CA LYS A 339 1.31 2.88 -33.92
C LYS A 339 0.45 3.82 -34.77
N GLY A 340 -0.58 3.29 -35.45
CA GLY A 340 -1.55 4.07 -36.22
C GLY A 340 -2.35 5.04 -35.35
N LEU A 341 -2.93 4.54 -34.25
CA LEU A 341 -3.69 5.34 -33.28
C LEU A 341 -2.81 6.44 -32.65
N MET A 342 -1.58 6.10 -32.25
CA MET A 342 -0.64 7.09 -31.73
C MET A 342 -0.18 8.09 -32.78
N GLY A 343 -0.07 7.67 -34.05
CA GLY A 343 0.17 8.55 -35.19
C GLY A 343 -0.95 9.56 -35.37
N PHE A 344 -2.20 9.08 -35.36
CA PHE A 344 -3.37 9.96 -35.41
C PHE A 344 -3.39 10.94 -34.25
N MET A 345 -3.19 10.49 -33.00
CA MET A 345 -3.14 11.37 -31.82
C MET A 345 -2.07 12.46 -31.95
N LYS A 346 -0.91 12.15 -32.55
CA LYS A 346 0.14 13.14 -32.84
C LYS A 346 -0.30 14.15 -33.89
N ASN A 347 -0.93 13.69 -34.96
CA ASN A 347 -1.43 14.55 -36.04
C ASN A 347 -2.55 15.46 -35.54
N LEU A 348 -3.53 14.89 -34.83
CA LEU A 348 -4.61 15.61 -34.17
C LEU A 348 -4.08 16.69 -33.23
N ARG A 349 -3.14 16.35 -32.34
CA ARG A 349 -2.51 17.36 -31.48
C ARG A 349 -1.84 18.46 -32.30
N THR A 350 -1.12 18.09 -33.37
CA THR A 350 -0.42 19.05 -34.24
C THR A 350 -1.40 19.98 -34.93
N TYR A 351 -2.55 19.45 -35.37
CA TYR A 351 -3.66 20.24 -35.88
C TYR A 351 -4.13 21.29 -34.86
N PHE A 352 -4.41 20.89 -33.62
CA PHE A 352 -4.79 21.84 -32.57
C PHE A 352 -3.69 22.86 -32.24
N VAL A 353 -2.42 22.46 -32.28
CA VAL A 353 -1.30 23.41 -32.11
C VAL A 353 -1.32 24.44 -33.25
N ASN A 354 -1.43 24.00 -34.50
CA ASN A 354 -1.34 24.91 -35.64
C ASN A 354 -2.52 25.89 -35.70
N ASN A 355 -3.72 25.48 -35.28
CA ASN A 355 -4.93 26.29 -35.40
C ASN A 355 -5.24 27.14 -34.14
N TYR A 356 -4.77 26.74 -32.95
CA TYR A 356 -5.25 27.32 -31.68
C TYR A 356 -4.17 27.75 -30.69
N LEU A 357 -2.87 27.67 -31.02
CA LEU A 357 -1.77 27.97 -30.08
C LEU A 357 -1.80 29.39 -29.51
N VAL A 358 -2.46 30.34 -30.17
CA VAL A 358 -2.56 31.73 -29.71
C VAL A 358 -3.38 31.82 -28.42
N ASP A 359 -4.54 31.17 -28.35
CA ASP A 359 -5.49 31.31 -27.24
C ASP A 359 -5.49 30.11 -26.27
N TYR A 360 -4.85 29.02 -26.68
CA TYR A 360 -4.85 27.75 -25.96
C TYR A 360 -3.45 27.32 -25.55
N VAL A 361 -3.38 26.63 -24.42
CA VAL A 361 -2.20 25.90 -23.97
C VAL A 361 -2.37 24.43 -24.34
N ILE A 362 -1.51 23.97 -25.25
CA ILE A 362 -1.50 22.59 -25.72
C ILE A 362 -0.31 21.84 -25.13
N GLY A 363 -0.58 20.80 -24.34
CA GLY A 363 0.44 19.99 -23.68
C GLY A 363 0.97 18.86 -24.56
N SER A 364 1.97 18.12 -24.08
CA SER A 364 2.45 16.89 -24.71
C SER A 364 1.39 15.79 -24.69
N ILE A 365 1.59 14.76 -25.52
CA ILE A 365 0.78 13.54 -25.46
C ILE A 365 1.23 12.67 -24.29
N TYR A 366 0.27 12.18 -23.53
CA TYR A 366 0.44 11.21 -22.46
C TYR A 366 -0.25 9.92 -22.88
N SER A 367 0.50 8.82 -22.83
CA SER A 367 -0.01 7.46 -23.07
C SER A 367 0.31 6.63 -21.84
N GLY A 368 -0.72 6.15 -21.14
CA GLY A 368 -0.59 5.33 -19.94
C GLY A 368 -0.29 3.86 -20.27
N ASP A 369 -0.96 2.95 -19.58
CA ASP A 369 -0.93 1.49 -19.73
C ASP A 369 -1.70 0.96 -20.96
N MET A 370 -1.69 1.71 -22.07
CA MET A 370 -2.50 1.45 -23.27
C MET A 370 -4.02 1.43 -23.05
N THR A 371 -4.53 1.88 -21.91
CA THR A 371 -5.97 2.06 -21.71
C THR A 371 -6.46 3.41 -22.22
N ILE A 372 -5.64 4.45 -22.06
CA ILE A 372 -5.96 5.84 -22.40
C ILE A 372 -4.73 6.54 -23.00
N THR A 373 -4.96 7.31 -24.06
CA THR A 373 -4.01 8.32 -24.57
C THR A 373 -4.70 9.67 -24.60
N TYR A 374 -4.04 10.73 -24.13
CA TYR A 374 -4.63 12.07 -24.17
C TYR A 374 -3.57 13.16 -24.37
N PHE A 375 -4.02 14.36 -24.72
CA PHE A 375 -3.21 15.57 -24.59
C PHE A 375 -4.03 16.72 -24.00
N PRO A 376 -3.42 17.58 -23.16
CA PRO A 376 -4.09 18.79 -22.69
C PRO A 376 -4.30 19.77 -23.84
N PHE A 377 -5.52 20.29 -23.96
CA PHE A 377 -5.92 21.37 -24.86
C PHE A 377 -6.79 22.33 -24.06
N THR A 378 -6.20 23.38 -23.49
CA THR A 378 -6.87 24.20 -22.47
C THR A 378 -6.81 25.69 -22.81
N PRO A 379 -7.95 26.42 -22.87
CA PRO A 379 -7.95 27.88 -22.96
C PRO A 379 -7.08 28.53 -21.89
N LYS A 380 -6.40 29.63 -22.22
CA LYS A 380 -5.57 30.36 -21.24
C LYS A 380 -6.38 30.82 -20.01
N THR A 381 -7.63 31.23 -20.21
CA THR A 381 -8.57 31.63 -19.15
C THR A 381 -8.86 30.50 -18.15
N LEU A 382 -9.17 29.29 -18.64
CA LEU A 382 -9.38 28.13 -17.77
C LEU A 382 -8.08 27.73 -17.05
N LYS A 383 -6.93 27.88 -17.70
CA LYS A 383 -5.64 27.60 -17.07
C LYS A 383 -5.35 28.56 -15.91
N GLU A 384 -5.71 29.83 -16.00
CA GLU A 384 -5.62 30.81 -14.90
C GLU A 384 -6.50 30.40 -13.71
N GLN A 385 -7.67 29.83 -14.00
CA GLN A 385 -8.56 29.22 -13.01
C GLN A 385 -8.06 27.87 -12.46
N LYS A 386 -6.86 27.42 -12.87
CA LYS A 386 -6.23 26.13 -12.53
C LYS A 386 -7.04 24.93 -13.01
N LEU A 387 -7.84 25.11 -14.05
CA LEU A 387 -8.54 24.05 -14.76
C LEU A 387 -7.75 23.61 -16.00
N LYS A 388 -8.04 22.41 -16.48
CA LYS A 388 -7.44 21.79 -17.64
C LYS A 388 -8.50 21.04 -18.42
N ILE A 389 -8.39 21.09 -19.74
CA ILE A 389 -9.18 20.26 -20.64
C ILE A 389 -8.24 19.30 -21.35
N ALA A 390 -8.67 18.05 -21.46
CA ALA A 390 -7.94 16.98 -22.14
C ALA A 390 -8.82 16.36 -23.22
N ILE A 391 -8.25 16.21 -24.41
CA ILE A 391 -8.83 15.38 -25.47
C ILE A 391 -8.28 13.97 -25.28
N VAL A 392 -9.17 13.02 -25.09
CA VAL A 392 -8.88 11.68 -24.60
C VAL A 392 -9.32 10.65 -25.62
N PHE A 393 -8.43 9.73 -25.97
CA PHE A 393 -8.77 8.51 -26.67
C PHE A 393 -8.81 7.34 -25.70
N ASN A 394 -9.98 6.73 -25.55
CA ASN A 394 -10.20 5.56 -24.73
C ASN A 394 -9.97 4.31 -25.59
N HIS A 395 -8.84 3.61 -25.36
CA HIS A 395 -8.48 2.44 -26.15
C HIS A 395 -9.34 1.22 -25.83
N GLN A 396 -9.93 1.13 -24.64
CA GLN A 396 -10.79 0.01 -24.27
C GLN A 396 -12.15 0.10 -24.99
N LYS A 397 -12.69 1.31 -25.11
CA LYS A 397 -13.98 1.57 -25.76
C LYS A 397 -13.84 1.97 -27.23
N ILE A 398 -12.62 2.26 -27.69
CA ILE A 398 -12.31 2.76 -29.04
C ILE A 398 -13.15 3.99 -29.37
N ARG A 399 -13.02 5.04 -28.55
CA ARG A 399 -13.79 6.29 -28.72
C ARG A 399 -13.03 7.52 -28.23
N PHE A 400 -13.45 8.68 -28.68
CA PHE A 400 -12.93 9.97 -28.22
C PHE A 400 -13.83 10.59 -27.16
N GLU A 401 -13.21 11.07 -26.09
CA GLU A 401 -13.83 11.72 -24.96
C GLU A 401 -13.12 13.06 -24.70
N ILE A 402 -13.80 13.98 -24.03
CA ILE A 402 -13.24 15.24 -23.55
C ILE A 402 -13.48 15.38 -22.07
N TRP A 403 -12.43 15.68 -21.32
CA TRP A 403 -12.48 15.75 -19.87
C TRP A 403 -12.07 17.14 -19.39
N LEU A 404 -12.90 17.76 -18.55
CA LEU A 404 -12.53 18.90 -17.71
C LEU A 404 -11.90 18.36 -16.42
N ALA A 405 -10.74 18.86 -16.01
CA ALA A 405 -10.03 18.41 -14.82
C ALA A 405 -9.39 19.57 -14.06
N GLY A 406 -9.17 19.40 -12.75
CA GLY A 406 -8.41 20.35 -11.95
C GLY A 406 -6.90 20.15 -12.11
N GLN A 407 -6.10 21.21 -11.91
CA GLN A 407 -4.64 21.11 -11.90
C GLN A 407 -4.13 20.16 -10.82
N ASN A 408 -4.85 20.07 -9.70
CA ASN A 408 -4.61 19.16 -8.59
C ASN A 408 -5.95 18.72 -7.97
N LYS A 409 -5.92 17.71 -7.09
CA LYS A 409 -7.13 17.16 -6.46
C LYS A 409 -7.95 18.18 -5.67
N GLN A 410 -7.32 19.19 -5.07
CA GLN A 410 -8.05 20.21 -4.30
C GLN A 410 -8.86 21.12 -5.23
N ILE A 411 -8.28 21.57 -6.35
CA ILE A 411 -8.97 22.36 -7.36
C ILE A 411 -10.06 21.53 -8.03
N GLN A 412 -9.76 20.26 -8.37
CA GLN A 412 -10.74 19.35 -8.95
C GLN A 412 -11.96 19.20 -8.03
N LYS A 413 -11.73 19.01 -6.73
CA LYS A 413 -12.80 18.94 -5.73
C LYS A 413 -13.62 20.21 -5.63
N LYS A 414 -12.97 21.37 -5.58
CA LYS A 414 -13.65 22.66 -5.53
C LYS A 414 -14.64 22.84 -6.69
N TYR A 415 -14.21 22.61 -7.93
CA TYR A 415 -15.06 22.83 -9.09
C TYR A 415 -16.09 21.71 -9.29
N TRP A 416 -15.77 20.47 -8.94
CA TRP A 416 -16.75 19.39 -8.98
C TRP A 416 -17.91 19.62 -8.00
N GLU A 417 -17.66 20.15 -6.80
CA GLU A 417 -18.74 20.53 -5.87
C GLU A 417 -19.68 21.59 -6.51
N ILE A 418 -19.13 22.54 -7.26
CA ILE A 418 -19.93 23.57 -7.96
C ILE A 418 -20.80 22.94 -9.06
N PHE A 419 -20.23 22.03 -9.86
CA PHE A 419 -20.93 21.40 -10.98
C PHE A 419 -21.96 20.38 -10.51
N LYS A 420 -21.65 19.64 -9.45
CA LYS A 420 -22.54 18.62 -8.89
C LYS A 420 -23.86 19.20 -8.39
N ASP A 421 -23.79 20.38 -7.77
CA ASP A 421 -24.94 21.03 -7.15
C ASP A 421 -25.63 22.03 -8.11
N SER A 422 -25.17 22.14 -9.36
CA SER A 422 -25.80 22.96 -10.38
C SER A 422 -26.83 22.17 -11.20
N ASP A 423 -27.82 22.85 -11.77
CA ASP A 423 -28.83 22.25 -12.67
C ASP A 423 -28.26 21.86 -14.06
N TRP A 424 -26.94 21.71 -14.15
CA TRP A 424 -26.24 21.48 -15.39
C TRP A 424 -26.37 20.02 -15.85
N LYS A 425 -27.09 19.81 -16.95
CA LYS A 425 -27.44 18.47 -17.48
C LYS A 425 -26.75 18.10 -18.79
N ASN A 426 -25.92 18.98 -19.34
CA ASN A 426 -25.38 18.79 -20.70
C ASN A 426 -24.27 17.73 -20.76
N TYR A 427 -23.58 17.48 -19.64
CA TYR A 427 -22.42 16.60 -19.59
C TYR A 427 -22.46 15.64 -18.41
N HIS A 428 -21.74 14.54 -18.55
CA HIS A 428 -21.61 13.57 -17.49
C HIS A 428 -20.72 14.15 -16.38
N ILE A 429 -21.26 14.20 -15.16
CA ILE A 429 -20.53 14.59 -13.95
C ILE A 429 -20.29 13.30 -13.14
N PRO A 430 -19.04 12.89 -12.92
CA PRO A 430 -18.76 11.69 -12.14
C PRO A 430 -19.39 11.73 -10.75
N LEU A 431 -19.96 10.61 -10.30
CA LEU A 431 -20.59 10.50 -8.97
C LEU A 431 -19.60 10.71 -7.81
N THR A 432 -18.31 10.45 -8.04
CA THR A 432 -17.23 10.71 -7.09
C THR A 432 -15.96 11.16 -7.83
N ILE A 433 -15.14 11.98 -7.18
CA ILE A 433 -13.82 12.40 -7.68
C ILE A 433 -12.73 11.37 -7.34
N ASP A 434 -12.99 10.53 -6.34
CA ASP A 434 -11.99 9.56 -5.86
C ASP A 434 -11.73 8.43 -6.86
N GLU A 435 -12.68 8.17 -7.77
CA GLU A 435 -12.58 7.18 -8.86
C GLU A 435 -12.50 7.82 -10.27
N GLY A 436 -12.66 9.15 -10.40
CA GLY A 436 -12.76 9.86 -11.67
C GLY A 436 -11.60 10.80 -12.00
N PHE A 437 -11.15 10.80 -13.25
CA PHE A 437 -10.12 11.73 -13.76
C PHE A 437 -10.67 13.12 -14.14
N SER A 438 -11.99 13.28 -14.16
CA SER A 438 -12.72 14.46 -14.63
C SER A 438 -13.56 15.13 -13.52
N ILE A 439 -13.86 16.40 -13.74
CA ILE A 439 -14.92 17.21 -13.09
C ILE A 439 -16.22 17.01 -13.88
N ALA A 440 -16.10 17.07 -15.20
CA ALA A 440 -17.14 16.76 -16.17
C ALA A 440 -16.48 16.13 -17.40
N ASP A 441 -17.18 15.21 -18.05
CA ASP A 441 -16.73 14.57 -19.28
C ASP A 441 -17.86 14.40 -20.30
N ASN A 442 -17.47 14.31 -21.57
CA ASN A 442 -18.38 14.03 -22.66
C ASN A 442 -17.74 13.14 -23.72
N ILE A 443 -18.57 12.45 -24.49
CA ILE A 443 -18.15 11.68 -25.65
C ILE A 443 -18.09 12.62 -26.86
N LEU A 444 -16.90 12.76 -27.45
CA LEU A 444 -16.71 13.47 -28.71
C LEU A 444 -17.15 12.58 -29.87
N VAL A 445 -16.61 11.36 -29.98
CA VAL A 445 -16.91 10.44 -31.09
C VAL A 445 -17.00 9.03 -30.54
N GLU A 446 -18.21 8.46 -30.51
CA GLU A 446 -18.46 7.11 -29.97
C GLU A 446 -17.87 6.01 -30.86
N ASN A 447 -17.93 6.17 -32.19
CA ASN A 447 -17.44 5.19 -33.16
C ASN A 447 -16.55 5.90 -34.22
N PRO A 448 -15.26 6.10 -33.94
CA PRO A 448 -14.37 6.83 -34.83
C PRO A 448 -14.05 6.05 -36.10
N ASN A 449 -14.19 6.69 -37.26
CA ASN A 449 -13.77 6.15 -38.54
C ASN A 449 -12.31 6.56 -38.82
N PHE A 450 -11.37 5.61 -38.73
CA PHE A 450 -9.95 5.87 -38.99
C PHE A 450 -9.57 5.80 -40.47
N ASP A 451 -10.50 5.44 -41.37
CA ASP A 451 -10.28 5.49 -42.81
C ASP A 451 -10.46 6.90 -43.39
N ASP A 452 -11.12 7.80 -42.63
CA ASP A 452 -11.32 9.21 -42.97
C ASP A 452 -10.86 10.12 -41.82
N LEU A 453 -9.56 10.41 -41.82
CA LEU A 453 -8.92 11.15 -40.73
C LEU A 453 -9.29 12.64 -40.72
N GLU A 454 -9.67 13.21 -41.85
CA GLU A 454 -10.06 14.61 -41.97
C GLU A 454 -11.41 14.83 -41.31
N VAL A 455 -12.42 14.03 -41.71
CA VAL A 455 -13.76 14.08 -41.10
C VAL A 455 -13.70 13.76 -39.61
N LEU A 456 -12.89 12.77 -39.21
CA LEU A 456 -12.73 12.44 -37.79
C LEU A 456 -12.11 13.62 -37.00
N THR A 457 -11.12 14.32 -37.58
CA THR A 457 -10.50 15.49 -36.94
C THR A 457 -11.51 16.64 -36.80
N GLU A 458 -12.30 16.92 -37.83
CA GLU A 458 -13.34 17.96 -37.81
C GLU A 458 -14.43 17.67 -36.76
N GLN A 459 -14.86 16.41 -36.62
CA GLN A 459 -15.83 16.01 -35.60
C GLN A 459 -15.30 16.21 -34.19
N ILE A 460 -14.04 15.82 -33.95
CA ILE A 460 -13.38 15.99 -32.65
C ILE A 460 -13.23 17.48 -32.34
N GLU A 461 -12.79 18.28 -33.30
CA GLU A 461 -12.65 19.74 -33.16
C GLU A 461 -13.98 20.41 -32.83
N THR A 462 -15.00 20.21 -33.66
CA THR A 462 -16.30 20.86 -33.52
C THR A 462 -16.87 20.65 -32.12
N LYS A 463 -16.91 19.39 -31.66
CA LYS A 463 -17.45 19.05 -30.34
C LYS A 463 -16.54 19.47 -29.20
N THR A 464 -15.22 19.50 -29.42
CA THR A 464 -14.27 20.04 -28.43
C THR A 464 -14.53 21.52 -28.19
N MET A 465 -14.69 22.29 -29.27
CA MET A 465 -14.93 23.73 -29.19
C MET A 465 -16.30 24.05 -28.60
N GLU A 466 -17.33 23.27 -28.94
CA GLU A 466 -18.66 23.36 -28.33
C GLU A 466 -18.60 23.10 -26.82
N PHE A 467 -17.96 22.00 -26.39
CA PHE A 467 -17.77 21.69 -24.97
C PHE A 467 -17.04 22.82 -24.24
N ILE A 468 -15.94 23.32 -24.79
CA ILE A 468 -15.16 24.40 -24.16
C ILE A 468 -16.00 25.67 -24.00
N LYS A 469 -16.76 26.04 -25.04
CA LYS A 469 -17.63 27.21 -25.01
C LYS A 469 -18.69 27.10 -23.90
N GLU A 470 -19.36 25.95 -23.80
CA GLU A 470 -20.36 25.72 -22.75
C GLU A 470 -19.74 25.69 -21.35
N ILE A 471 -18.56 25.08 -21.19
CA ILE A 471 -17.83 25.09 -19.92
C ILE A 471 -17.50 26.53 -19.49
N MET A 472 -17.03 27.36 -20.41
CA MET A 472 -16.69 28.75 -20.12
C MET A 472 -17.93 29.56 -19.75
N GLN A 473 -19.04 29.39 -20.46
CA GLN A 473 -20.31 30.06 -20.14
C GLN A 473 -20.88 29.68 -18.77
N ALA A 474 -20.66 28.44 -18.33
CA ALA A 474 -21.13 27.98 -17.03
C ALA A 474 -20.21 28.41 -15.87
N LEU A 475 -19.00 28.89 -16.16
CA LEU A 475 -18.00 29.34 -15.18
C LEU A 475 -17.94 30.88 -15.04
N GLU A 476 -18.58 31.60 -15.95
CA GLU A 476 -18.89 33.04 -15.85
C GLU A 476 -20.10 33.28 -14.95
#